data_AF-A0A848RIQ9-F1
#
_entry.id   AF-A0A848RIQ9-F1
#
_cell.length_a   1.000
_cell.length_b   1.000
_cell.length_c   1.000
_cell.angle_alpha   90.00
_cell.angle_beta   90.00
_cell.angle_gamma   90.00
#
_symmetry.space_group_name_H-M   'P 1'
#
loop_
_entity.id
_entity.type
_entity.pdbx_description
1 polymer ?
#
loop_
_entity_poly.entity_id
_entity_poly.type
_entity_poly.pdbx_seq_one_letter_code
_entity_poly.pdbx_strand_id
1 'polypeptide(L)' 'MIDLYVGLVIRGKRTCDVKNKEVKLVPAHLREKVIEELKNQGYDENGKKIK' A
#
# COMPACT_ATOMS: atom_id res chain seq x y z
N MET A 1 4.23 11.83 4.91
CA MET A 1 4.67 11.19 3.64
C MET A 1 4.14 9.77 3.51
N ILE A 2 4.20 8.94 4.58
CA ILE A 2 3.63 7.59 4.58
C ILE A 2 2.12 7.62 4.32
N ASP A 3 1.38 8.55 4.94
CA ASP A 3 -0.08 8.72 4.75
C ASP A 3 -0.47 8.95 3.28
N LEU A 4 0.36 9.71 2.55
CA LEU A 4 0.16 9.92 1.11
C LEU A 4 0.23 8.60 0.35
N TYR A 5 1.24 7.76 0.65
CA TYR A 5 1.40 6.47 -0.01
C TYR A 5 0.31 5.48 0.40
N VAL A 6 -0.08 5.45 1.68
CA VAL A 6 -1.22 4.66 2.16
C VAL A 6 -2.48 5.04 1.40
N GLY A 7 -2.77 6.34 1.28
CA GLY A 7 -3.92 6.83 0.50
C GLY A 7 -3.84 6.49 -1.00
N LEU A 8 -2.64 6.48 -1.60
CA LEU A 8 -2.45 6.05 -2.98
C LEU A 8 -2.66 4.54 -3.16
N VAL A 9 -2.29 3.73 -2.17
CA VAL A 9 -2.52 2.28 -2.18
C VAL A 9 -4.01 1.97 -2.03
N ILE A 10 -4.70 2.60 -1.07
CA ILE A 10 -6.16 2.47 -0.90
C ILE A 10 -6.92 2.91 -2.15
N ARG A 11 -6.45 3.95 -2.85
CA ARG A 11 -7.02 4.42 -4.13
C ARG A 11 -6.64 3.58 -5.35
N GLY A 12 -5.86 2.50 -5.17
CA GLY A 12 -5.41 1.63 -6.26
C GLY A 12 -4.48 2.33 -7.27
N LYS A 13 -3.82 3.42 -6.88
CA LYS A 13 -2.84 4.13 -7.73
C LYS A 13 -1.43 3.56 -7.54
N ARG A 14 -1.17 2.94 -6.39
CA ARG A 14 0.06 2.23 -6.08
C ARG A 14 -0.23 0.92 -5.37
N THR A 15 0.77 0.05 -5.27
CA THR A 15 0.71 -1.19 -4.49
C THR A 15 2.00 -1.38 -3.69
N CYS A 16 1.89 -2.04 -2.54
CA CYS A 16 3.03 -2.59 -1.82
C CYS A 16 3.40 -4.00 -2.33
N ASP A 17 2.52 -4.64 -3.10
CA ASP A 17 2.71 -5.98 -3.64
C ASP A 17 3.65 -5.99 -4.85
N VAL A 18 4.86 -6.52 -4.66
CA VAL A 18 5.88 -6.65 -5.72
C VAL A 18 5.49 -7.56 -6.89
N LYS A 19 4.52 -8.45 -6.71
CA LYS A 19 4.02 -9.32 -7.78
C LYS A 19 2.97 -8.63 -8.63
N ASN A 20 2.31 -7.60 -8.11
CA ASN A 20 1.32 -6.84 -8.84
C ASN A 20 2.00 -5.84 -9.81
N LYS A 21 1.94 -6.15 -11.11
CA LYS A 21 2.50 -5.32 -12.19
C LYS A 21 1.50 -4.33 -12.80
N GLU A 22 0.25 -4.31 -12.33
CA GLU A 22 -0.79 -3.44 -12.87
C GLU A 22 -0.64 -1.99 -12.42
N VAL A 23 -0.07 -1.78 -11.22
CA VAL A 23 0.08 -0.45 -10.62
C VAL A 23 1.50 -0.20 -10.12
N LYS A 24 1.88 1.07 -9.99
CA LYS A 24 3.24 1.44 -9.57
C LYS A 24 3.52 1.00 -8.13
N LEU A 25 4.72 0.50 -7.88
CA LEU A 25 5.12 0.15 -6.53
C LEU A 25 5.34 1.38 -5.65
N VAL A 26 5.03 1.23 -4.36
CA VAL A 26 5.51 2.15 -3.32
C VAL A 26 7.04 2.08 -3.25
N PRO A 27 7.76 3.21 -3.07
CA PRO A 27 9.20 3.22 -2.91
C PRO A 27 9.66 2.24 -1.83
N ALA A 28 10.73 1.49 -2.11
CA ALA A 28 11.16 0.39 -1.25
C ALA A 28 11.42 0.83 0.20
N HIS A 29 12.07 1.97 0.40
CA HIS A 29 12.37 2.54 1.73
C HIS A 29 11.14 2.98 2.54
N LEU A 30 9.96 3.11 1.92
CA LEU A 30 8.70 3.44 2.60
C LEU A 30 7.75 2.25 2.67
N ARG A 31 8.03 1.17 1.95
CA ARG A 31 7.07 0.09 1.72
C ARG A 31 6.73 -0.64 3.01
N GLU A 32 7.73 -0.96 3.83
CA GLU A 32 7.52 -1.59 5.14
C GLU A 32 6.59 -0.76 6.03
N LYS A 33 6.88 0.53 6.18
CA LYS A 33 6.05 1.44 6.99
C LYS A 33 4.64 1.60 6.42
N VAL A 34 4.48 1.63 5.10
CA VAL A 34 3.16 1.72 4.45
C VAL A 34 2.37 0.42 4.64
N ILE A 35 3.02 -0.75 4.61
CA ILE A 35 2.37 -2.04 4.88
C ILE A 35 1.89 -2.11 6.33
N GLU A 36 2.71 -1.70 7.30
CA GLU A 36 2.31 -1.64 8.71
C GLU A 36 1.08 -0.76 8.89
N GLU A 37 1.07 0.43 8.27
CA GLU A 37 -0.04 1.36 8.41
C GLU A 37 -1.32 0.89 7.69
N LEU A 38 -1.19 0.24 6.53
CA LEU A 38 -2.31 -0.41 5.86
C LEU A 38 -2.92 -1.50 6.75
N LYS A 39 -2.10 -2.34 7.36
CA LYS A 39 -2.56 -3.40 8.28
C LYS A 39 -3.26 -2.82 9.52
N ASN A 40 -2.71 -1.77 10.12
CA ASN A 40 -3.36 -1.06 11.24
C ASN A 40 -4.75 -0.54 10.88
N GLN A 41 -4.95 -0.14 9.62
CA GLN A 41 -6.23 0.36 9.11
C GLN A 41 -7.14 -0.76 8.57
N GLY A 42 -6.72 -2.02 8.61
CA GLY A 42 -7.47 -3.16 8.09
C GLY A 42 -7.45 -3.29 6.57
N TYR A 43 -6.38 -2.82 5.92
CA TYR A 43 -6.15 -2.96 4.48
C TYR A 43 -4.97 -3.88 4.18
N ASP A 44 -5.06 -4.58 3.05
CA ASP A 44 -4.04 -5.42 2.46
C ASP A 44 -2.97 -4.58 1.72
N GLU A 45 -1.88 -5.20 1.31
CA GLU A 45 -0.77 -4.59 0.55
C GLU A 45 -1.21 -3.95 -0.78
N ASN A 46 -2.37 -4.37 -1.30
CA ASN A 46 -3.01 -3.81 -2.49
C ASN A 46 -4.10 -2.76 -2.18
N GLY A 47 -4.26 -2.36 -0.91
CA GLY A 47 -5.27 -1.37 -0.50
C GLY A 47 -6.71 -1.91 -0.45
N LYS A 48 -6.87 -3.23 -0.47
CA LYS A 48 -8.17 -3.90 -0.31
C LYS A 48 -8.46 -4.08 1.17
N LYS A 49 -9.70 -3.81 1.62
CA LYS A 49 -10.08 -4.10 3.01
C LYS A 49 -9.99 -5.60 3.27
N ILE A 50 -9.29 -5.95 4.34
CA ILE A 50 -9.26 -7.29 4.89
C ILE A 50 -10.55 -7.41 5.70
N LYS A 51 -11.54 -8.11 5.16
CA LYS A 51 -12.84 -8.33 5.80
C LYS A 51 -12.78 -9.51 6.75
#